data_AF-A0A2P7YUX9-F1
#
_entry.id   AF-A0A2P7YUX9-F1
#
_cell.length_a   1.000
_cell.length_b   1.000
_cell.length_c   1.000
_cell.angle_alpha   90.00
_cell.angle_beta   90.00
_cell.angle_gamma   90.00
#
_symmetry.space_group_name_H-M   'P 1'
#
loop_
_entity.id
_entity.type
_entity.pdbx_description
1 polymer ?
#
loop_
_entity_poly.entity_id
_entity_poly.type
_entity_poly.pdbx_seq_one_letter_code
_entity_poly.pdbx_strand_id
1 'polypeptide(L)'
;MIKAPRNYKSLVPTTNVAMSNIIESIIGGIIDFMPPLWLILCIVVICVVILRISLFAEMIRSMRNHLRYLHSIRYRSLFQDDLENGLSSNNFDLTGNLEGDTREGLDENATTEIRNMMTMENISFDEARLRYFRDRLSNHGIGSDGVPTDRRTVTFDNI
;
A
#
# COMPACT_ATOMS: atom_id res chain seq x y z
N MET A 1 -5.55 -50.11 65.92
CA MET A 1 -4.45 -49.11 65.97
C MET A 1 -4.18 -48.61 64.56
N ILE A 2 -4.41 -47.33 64.31
CA ILE A 2 -4.32 -46.69 62.99
C ILE A 2 -2.85 -46.36 62.71
N LYS A 3 -2.29 -46.87 61.60
CA LYS A 3 -0.91 -46.58 61.18
C LYS A 3 -0.93 -45.39 60.21
N ALA A 4 -0.23 -44.32 60.57
CA ALA A 4 -0.16 -43.07 59.82
C ALA A 4 0.43 -43.25 58.40
N PRO A 5 0.05 -42.42 57.41
CA PRO A 5 0.57 -42.51 56.05
C PRO A 5 2.02 -42.01 55.95
N ARG A 6 2.89 -42.78 55.29
CA ARG A 6 4.27 -42.39 54.97
C ARG A 6 4.28 -41.29 53.91
N ASN A 7 4.84 -40.14 54.26
CA ASN A 7 4.96 -38.97 53.40
C ASN A 7 6.15 -39.18 52.42
N TYR A 8 5.87 -39.27 51.13
CA TYR A 8 6.85 -39.60 50.07
C TYR A 8 7.47 -38.36 49.39
N LYS A 9 7.31 -37.16 49.95
CA LYS A 9 7.73 -35.89 49.33
C LYS A 9 9.24 -35.57 49.36
N SER A 10 10.10 -36.46 49.87
CA SER A 10 11.52 -36.14 50.11
C SER A 10 12.53 -36.85 49.20
N LEU A 11 12.14 -37.35 48.03
CA LEU A 11 13.02 -38.11 47.12
C LEU A 11 13.24 -37.40 45.77
N VAL A 12 13.22 -36.07 45.74
CA VAL A 12 13.83 -35.35 44.61
C VAL A 12 15.35 -35.41 44.82
N PRO A 13 16.12 -36.02 43.92
CA PRO A 13 17.56 -36.18 44.12
C PRO A 13 18.20 -34.78 44.15
N THR A 14 18.86 -34.48 45.27
CA THR A 14 19.56 -33.21 45.55
C THR A 14 20.60 -32.84 44.48
N THR A 15 20.99 -33.80 43.64
CA THR A 15 21.86 -33.62 42.47
C THR A 15 21.25 -32.69 41.43
N ASN A 16 19.93 -32.75 41.20
CA ASN A 16 19.28 -31.92 40.17
C ASN A 16 19.21 -30.45 40.59
N VAL A 17 18.98 -30.19 41.88
CA VAL A 17 18.95 -28.83 42.43
C VAL A 17 20.36 -28.23 42.49
N ALA A 18 21.37 -29.04 42.84
CA ALA A 18 22.76 -28.59 42.80
C ALA A 18 23.21 -28.24 41.37
N MET A 19 22.81 -29.05 40.38
CA MET A 19 23.19 -28.84 38.98
C MET A 19 22.48 -27.63 38.35
N SER A 20 21.21 -27.38 38.67
CA SER A 20 20.51 -26.16 38.24
C SER A 20 21.15 -24.91 38.83
N ASN A 21 21.54 -24.94 40.11
CA ASN A 21 22.15 -23.78 40.76
C ASN A 21 23.54 -23.45 40.19
N ILE A 22 24.30 -24.47 39.76
CA ILE A 22 25.58 -24.28 39.07
C ILE A 22 25.36 -23.64 37.69
N ILE A 23 24.36 -24.10 36.94
CA ILE A 23 24.01 -23.54 35.63
C ILE A 23 23.57 -22.08 35.76
N GLU A 24 22.67 -21.77 36.70
CA GLU A 24 22.21 -20.40 36.97
C GLU A 24 23.37 -19.49 37.41
N SER A 25 24.30 -20.00 38.22
CA SER A 25 25.50 -19.24 38.63
C SER A 25 26.46 -18.96 37.47
N ILE A 26 26.60 -19.90 36.54
CA ILE A 26 27.45 -19.74 35.35
C ILE A 26 26.80 -18.76 34.36
N ILE A 27 25.49 -18.89 34.13
CA ILE A 27 24.72 -18.02 33.24
C ILE A 27 24.69 -16.59 33.79
N GLY A 28 24.41 -16.41 35.09
CA GLY A 28 24.45 -15.11 35.76
C GLY A 28 25.83 -14.46 35.68
N GLY A 29 26.90 -15.23 35.95
CA GLY A 29 28.27 -14.72 35.83
C GLY A 29 28.65 -14.30 34.40
N ILE A 30 28.17 -14.99 33.37
CA ILE A 30 28.43 -14.65 31.96
C ILE A 30 27.63 -13.39 31.53
N ILE A 31 26.41 -13.24 32.03
CA ILE A 31 25.54 -12.08 31.77
C ILE A 31 26.12 -10.82 32.42
N ASP A 32 26.63 -10.94 33.65
CA ASP A 32 27.16 -9.80 34.42
C ASP A 32 28.57 -9.39 33.98
N PHE A 33 29.35 -10.30 33.38
CA PHE A 33 30.76 -10.04 33.06
C PHE A 33 30.98 -9.06 31.90
N MET A 34 29.98 -8.77 31.05
CA MET A 34 30.22 -7.86 29.92
C MET A 34 28.99 -7.13 29.32
N PRO A 35 28.22 -6.39 30.13
CA PRO A 35 27.05 -5.64 29.67
C PRO A 35 27.28 -4.68 28.47
N PRO A 36 28.43 -3.98 28.31
CA PRO A 36 28.62 -3.12 27.16
C PRO A 36 28.84 -3.89 25.84
N LEU A 37 29.40 -5.10 25.86
CA LEU A 37 29.66 -5.84 24.62
C LEU A 37 28.38 -6.40 23.99
N TRP A 38 27.41 -6.80 24.80
CA TRP A 38 26.10 -7.22 24.31
C TRP A 38 25.32 -6.06 23.68
N LEU A 39 25.40 -4.86 24.28
CA LEU A 39 24.81 -3.66 23.68
C LEU A 39 25.47 -3.31 22.35
N ILE A 40 26.80 -3.40 22.27
CA ILE A 40 27.53 -3.18 21.01
C ILE A 40 27.12 -4.22 19.96
N LEU A 41 27.01 -5.50 20.32
CA LEU A 41 26.55 -6.55 19.41
C LEU A 41 25.14 -6.27 18.88
N CYS A 42 24.20 -5.92 19.76
CA CYS A 42 22.84 -5.57 19.39
C CYS A 42 22.80 -4.35 18.45
N ILE A 43 23.57 -3.30 18.75
CA ILE A 43 23.67 -2.11 17.88
C ILE A 43 24.23 -2.49 16.50
N VAL A 44 25.28 -3.30 16.44
CA VAL A 44 25.87 -3.76 15.17
C VAL A 44 24.85 -4.55 14.36
N VAL A 45 24.10 -5.47 14.98
CA VAL A 45 23.05 -6.24 14.31
C VAL A 45 21.95 -5.33 13.77
N ILE A 46 21.48 -4.37 14.57
CA ILE A 46 20.47 -3.40 14.15
C ILE A 46 20.98 -2.53 13.00
N CYS A 47 22.22 -2.03 13.07
CA CYS A 47 22.85 -1.28 11.99
C CYS A 47 22.92 -2.10 10.70
N VAL A 48 23.33 -3.37 10.75
CA VAL A 48 23.38 -4.25 9.57
C VAL A 48 21.99 -4.45 8.97
N VAL A 49 20.95 -4.64 9.79
CA VAL A 49 19.56 -4.78 9.32
C VAL A 49 19.08 -3.50 8.65
N ILE A 50 19.31 -2.34 9.27
CA ILE A 50 18.92 -1.03 8.70
C ILE A 50 19.65 -0.79 7.36
N LEU A 51 20.95 -1.08 7.28
CA LEU A 51 21.73 -0.93 6.05
C LEU A 51 21.28 -1.89 4.94
N ARG A 52 20.89 -3.12 5.28
CA ARG A 52 20.32 -4.07 4.33
C ARG A 52 18.96 -3.60 3.79
N ILE A 53 18.12 -3.06 4.67
CA ILE A 53 16.81 -2.51 4.30
C ILE A 53 16.97 -1.26 3.42
N SER A 54 17.93 -0.38 3.72
CA SER A 54 18.16 0.83 2.93
C SER A 54 18.66 0.53 1.52
N LEU A 55 19.53 -0.47 1.35
CA LEU A 55 19.96 -0.95 0.03
C LEU A 55 18.82 -1.59 -0.77
N PHE A 56 17.98 -2.40 -0.11
CA PHE A 56 16.80 -2.99 -0.74
C PHE A 56 15.78 -1.92 -1.20
N ALA A 57 15.66 -0.83 -0.43
CA ALA A 57 14.75 0.27 -0.74
C ALA A 57 15.14 1.03 -2.03
N GLU A 58 16.42 1.03 -2.42
CA GLU A 58 16.87 1.64 -3.69
C GLU A 58 16.50 0.79 -4.90
N MET A 59 16.63 -0.53 -4.80
CA MET A 59 16.19 -1.46 -5.83
C MET A 59 14.67 -1.37 -6.06
N ILE A 60 13.87 -1.30 -4.98
CA ILE A 60 12.41 -1.10 -5.07
C ILE A 60 12.06 0.24 -5.73
N ARG A 61 12.81 1.32 -5.44
CA ARG A 61 12.64 2.62 -6.10
C ARG A 61 12.97 2.57 -7.60
N SER A 62 14.03 1.86 -7.99
CA SER A 62 14.42 1.68 -9.39
C SER A 62 13.39 0.86 -10.18
N MET A 63 12.88 -0.22 -9.58
CA MET A 63 11.80 -1.03 -10.15
C MET A 63 10.51 -0.24 -10.35
N ARG A 64 10.14 0.62 -9.40
CA ARG A 64 8.96 1.50 -9.50
C ARG A 64 9.07 2.50 -10.66
N ASN A 65 10.27 3.01 -10.94
CA ASN A 65 10.48 3.94 -12.06
C ASN A 65 10.51 3.20 -13.41
N HIS A 66 11.04 1.98 -13.48
CA HIS A 66 10.96 1.14 -14.68
C HIS A 66 9.53 0.72 -15.02
N LEU A 67 8.70 0.44 -14.01
CA LEU A 67 7.27 0.15 -14.21
C LEU A 67 6.54 1.35 -14.85
N ARG A 68 6.89 2.59 -14.46
CA ARG A 68 6.36 3.81 -15.10
C ARG A 68 6.85 4.01 -16.54
N TYR A 69 8.06 3.54 -16.88
CA TYR A 69 8.58 3.60 -18.24
C TYR A 69 7.94 2.54 -19.17
N LEU A 70 7.65 1.34 -18.65
CA LEU A 70 6.92 0.33 -19.41
C LEU A 70 5.46 0.74 -19.67
N HIS A 71 4.90 1.56 -18.78
CA HIS A 71 3.58 2.18 -18.95
C HIS A 71 3.50 3.11 -20.16
N SER A 72 4.55 3.88 -20.48
CA SER A 72 4.53 4.82 -21.61
C SER A 72 4.59 4.16 -22.99
N ILE A 73 4.98 2.88 -23.08
CA ILE A 73 4.99 2.11 -24.35
C ILE A 73 3.59 1.55 -24.68
N ARG A 74 2.62 1.61 -23.74
CA ARG A 74 1.25 1.10 -23.89
C ARG A 74 0.34 1.98 -24.77
N TYR A 75 0.88 3.02 -25.41
CA TYR A 75 0.09 4.04 -26.12
C TYR A 75 -0.73 3.52 -27.31
N ARG A 76 -0.19 2.56 -28.06
CA ARG A 76 -0.88 1.98 -29.23
C ARG A 76 -1.94 0.95 -28.85
N SER A 77 -1.93 0.44 -27.61
CA SER A 77 -2.93 -0.52 -27.12
C SER A 77 -4.00 0.14 -26.24
N LEU A 78 -3.80 1.38 -25.77
CA LEU A 78 -4.73 2.07 -24.86
C LEU A 78 -6.10 2.32 -25.50
N PHE A 79 -6.15 2.96 -26.67
CA PHE A 79 -7.44 3.24 -27.34
C PHE A 79 -8.18 1.98 -27.79
N GLN A 80 -7.45 0.93 -28.18
CA GLN A 80 -8.04 -0.37 -28.56
C GLN A 80 -8.65 -1.05 -27.33
N ASP A 81 -7.93 -1.09 -26.21
CA ASP A 81 -8.38 -1.63 -24.92
C ASP A 81 -9.59 -0.82 -24.40
N ASP A 82 -9.56 0.51 -24.51
CA ASP A 82 -10.67 1.37 -24.11
C ASP A 82 -11.94 1.12 -24.95
N LEU A 83 -11.79 0.92 -26.26
CA LEU A 83 -12.88 0.55 -27.15
C LEU A 83 -13.45 -0.83 -26.81
N GLU A 84 -12.60 -1.82 -26.57
CA GLU A 84 -13.00 -3.18 -26.15
C GLU A 84 -13.72 -3.19 -24.79
N ASN A 85 -13.34 -2.27 -23.90
CA ASN A 85 -13.98 -2.08 -22.61
C ASN A 85 -15.28 -1.25 -22.67
N GLY A 86 -15.71 -0.81 -23.85
CA GLY A 86 -16.95 -0.05 -24.04
C GLY A 86 -16.86 1.42 -23.59
N LEU A 87 -15.66 2.00 -23.55
CA LEU A 87 -15.43 3.42 -23.23
C LEU A 87 -15.62 4.33 -24.46
N SER A 88 -16.54 3.95 -25.34
CA SER A 88 -16.90 4.67 -26.56
C SER A 88 -18.42 4.79 -26.63
N SER A 89 -18.90 5.96 -27.05
CA SER A 89 -20.33 6.25 -27.25
C SER A 89 -20.56 7.08 -28.50
N ASN A 90 -21.81 7.31 -28.87
CA ASN A 90 -22.15 8.17 -30.01
C ASN A 90 -21.61 9.61 -29.86
N ASN A 91 -21.52 10.11 -28.61
CA ASN A 91 -20.99 11.43 -28.30
C ASN A 91 -19.47 11.43 -28.05
N PHE A 92 -18.84 10.25 -28.09
CA PHE A 92 -17.43 10.07 -27.81
C PHE A 92 -16.90 8.83 -28.54
N ASP A 93 -16.52 9.02 -29.79
CA ASP A 93 -16.05 7.95 -30.68
C ASP A 93 -14.52 7.85 -30.66
N LEU A 94 -14.00 6.66 -30.31
CA LEU A 94 -12.57 6.37 -30.26
C LEU A 94 -12.04 5.69 -31.54
N THR A 95 -12.91 5.30 -32.47
CA THR A 95 -12.52 4.50 -33.64
C THR A 95 -11.55 5.24 -34.57
N GLY A 96 -11.70 6.55 -34.72
CA GLY A 96 -10.82 7.40 -35.53
C GLY A 96 -9.41 7.61 -34.94
N ASN A 97 -9.21 7.35 -33.65
CA ASN A 97 -7.92 7.55 -32.98
C ASN A 97 -6.98 6.33 -33.10
N LEU A 98 -7.50 5.19 -33.58
CA LEU A 98 -6.74 3.93 -33.72
C LEU A 98 -5.65 4.01 -34.82
N GLU A 99 -5.78 4.90 -35.79
CA GLU A 99 -4.90 4.95 -36.98
C GLU A 99 -3.54 5.65 -36.75
N GLY A 100 -3.21 6.00 -35.51
CA GLY A 100 -1.90 6.57 -35.15
C GLY A 100 -1.98 7.96 -34.55
N ASP A 101 -3.04 8.26 -33.80
CA ASP A 101 -3.10 9.46 -33.00
C ASP A 101 -1.97 9.46 -31.95
N THR A 102 -1.25 10.59 -31.87
CA THR A 102 -0.15 10.81 -30.92
C THR A 102 -0.62 11.57 -29.68
N ARG A 103 -1.92 11.89 -29.55
CA ARG A 103 -2.51 12.58 -28.40
C ARG A 103 -2.69 11.66 -27.21
N GLU A 104 -2.40 12.20 -26.03
CA GLU A 104 -2.48 11.45 -24.77
C GLU A 104 -3.92 10.97 -24.61
N GLY A 105 -4.09 9.66 -24.38
CA GLY A 105 -5.40 9.03 -24.24
C GLY A 105 -6.16 9.51 -23.00
N LEU A 106 -7.24 8.82 -22.65
CA LEU A 106 -7.94 9.14 -21.40
C LEU A 106 -6.98 8.93 -20.21
N ASP A 107 -7.08 9.82 -19.21
CA ASP A 107 -6.38 9.65 -17.94
C ASP A 107 -6.75 8.29 -17.32
N GLU A 108 -5.76 7.46 -17.00
CA GLU A 108 -6.00 6.09 -16.56
C GLU A 108 -6.77 6.02 -15.25
N ASN A 109 -6.58 7.01 -14.36
CA ASN A 109 -7.32 7.07 -13.10
C ASN A 109 -8.80 7.33 -13.37
N ALA A 110 -9.11 8.30 -14.23
CA ALA A 110 -10.48 8.58 -14.66
C ALA A 110 -11.12 7.36 -15.34
N THR A 111 -10.40 6.71 -16.25
CA THR A 111 -10.87 5.51 -16.97
C THR A 111 -11.20 4.36 -16.02
N THR A 112 -10.35 4.11 -15.03
CA THR A 112 -10.56 3.04 -14.04
C THR A 112 -11.80 3.33 -13.19
N GLU A 113 -11.97 4.57 -12.76
CA GLU A 113 -13.12 4.97 -11.94
C GLU A 113 -14.45 4.88 -12.71
N ILE A 114 -14.45 5.36 -13.95
CA ILE A 114 -15.62 5.26 -14.85
C ILE A 114 -16.00 3.80 -15.08
N ARG A 115 -15.01 2.92 -15.36
CA ARG A 115 -15.24 1.48 -15.53
C ARG A 115 -15.85 0.85 -14.27
N ASN A 116 -15.38 1.25 -13.09
CA ASN A 116 -15.94 0.78 -11.82
C ASN A 116 -17.38 1.24 -11.64
N MET A 117 -17.71 2.50 -11.95
CA MET A 117 -19.10 3.00 -11.90
C MET A 117 -20.01 2.24 -12.88
N MET A 118 -19.55 2.01 -14.11
CA MET A 118 -20.28 1.23 -15.10
C MET A 118 -20.59 -0.19 -14.59
N THR A 119 -19.61 -0.84 -13.95
CA THR A 119 -19.76 -2.22 -13.46
C THR A 119 -20.61 -2.30 -12.20
N MET A 120 -20.43 -1.37 -11.25
CA MET A 120 -21.12 -1.38 -9.96
C MET A 120 -22.58 -0.96 -10.08
N GLU A 121 -22.86 0.02 -10.93
CA GLU A 121 -24.18 0.64 -11.04
C GLU A 121 -24.93 0.22 -12.31
N ASN A 122 -24.29 -0.53 -13.20
CA ASN A 122 -24.85 -0.98 -14.48
C ASN A 122 -25.37 0.18 -15.34
N ILE A 123 -24.61 1.28 -15.37
CA ILE A 123 -24.92 2.50 -16.13
C ILE A 123 -24.10 2.58 -17.42
N SER A 124 -24.58 3.38 -18.37
CA SER A 124 -23.88 3.63 -19.63
C SER A 124 -22.58 4.42 -19.43
N PHE A 125 -21.65 4.32 -20.39
CA PHE A 125 -20.39 5.08 -20.38
C PHE A 125 -20.61 6.59 -20.27
N ASP A 126 -21.56 7.15 -21.02
CA ASP A 126 -21.84 8.58 -20.99
C ASP A 126 -22.36 9.04 -19.62
N GLU A 127 -23.21 8.23 -18.99
CA GLU A 127 -23.73 8.51 -17.65
C GLU A 127 -22.63 8.43 -16.59
N ALA A 128 -21.80 7.38 -16.64
CA ALA A 128 -20.67 7.20 -15.76
C ALA A 128 -19.67 8.37 -15.87
N ARG A 129 -19.33 8.77 -17.10
CA ARG A 129 -18.44 9.91 -17.37
C ARG A 129 -19.02 11.22 -16.84
N LEU A 130 -20.33 11.45 -17.03
CA LEU A 130 -21.01 12.65 -16.53
C LEU A 130 -20.99 12.70 -15.00
N ARG A 131 -21.23 11.57 -14.33
CA ARG A 131 -21.19 11.48 -12.88
C ARG A 131 -19.78 11.69 -12.34
N TYR A 132 -18.78 11.02 -12.92
CA TYR A 132 -17.38 11.24 -12.60
C TYR A 132 -17.01 12.72 -12.70
N PHE A 133 -17.37 13.36 -13.82
CA PHE A 133 -17.05 14.78 -14.02
C PHE A 133 -17.71 15.69 -12.97
N ARG A 134 -18.99 15.45 -12.66
CA ARG A 134 -19.72 16.21 -11.62
C ARG A 134 -19.10 16.04 -10.24
N ASP A 135 -18.73 14.81 -9.87
CA ASP A 135 -18.09 14.54 -8.59
C ASP A 135 -16.72 15.23 -8.50
N ARG A 136 -15.92 15.16 -9.57
CA ARG A 136 -14.65 15.88 -9.65
C ARG A 136 -14.84 17.38 -9.53
N LEU A 137 -15.81 17.99 -10.21
CA LEU A 137 -16.11 19.42 -10.07
C LEU A 137 -16.49 19.78 -8.63
N SER A 138 -17.43 19.05 -8.05
CA SER A 138 -17.91 19.25 -6.67
C SER A 138 -16.76 19.17 -5.66
N ASN A 139 -15.91 18.15 -5.79
CA ASN A 139 -14.74 17.93 -4.93
C ASN A 139 -13.69 19.05 -5.05
N HIS A 140 -13.66 19.78 -6.16
CA HIS A 140 -12.77 20.93 -6.38
C HIS A 140 -13.46 22.28 -6.14
N GLY A 141 -14.63 22.28 -5.48
CA GLY A 141 -15.34 23.51 -5.12
C GLY A 141 -15.99 24.19 -6.32
N ILE A 142 -16.51 23.42 -7.28
CA ILE A 142 -17.31 23.93 -8.39
C ILE A 142 -18.72 23.36 -8.26
N GLY A 143 -19.71 24.25 -8.25
CA GLY A 143 -21.13 23.91 -8.15
C GLY A 143 -21.66 23.19 -9.38
N SER A 144 -22.86 22.63 -9.27
CA SER A 144 -23.55 21.98 -10.39
C SER A 144 -23.90 22.93 -11.55
N ASP A 145 -23.92 24.23 -11.27
CA ASP A 145 -24.07 25.33 -12.20
C ASP A 145 -22.76 25.68 -12.93
N GLY A 146 -21.64 25.03 -12.57
CA GLY A 146 -20.32 25.31 -13.12
C GLY A 146 -19.63 26.52 -12.50
N VAL A 147 -20.21 27.13 -11.46
CA VAL A 147 -19.65 28.29 -10.77
C VAL A 147 -18.83 27.83 -9.58
N PRO A 148 -17.62 28.40 -9.34
CA PRO A 148 -16.88 28.12 -8.12
C PRO A 148 -17.70 28.43 -6.86
N THR A 149 -17.65 27.56 -5.85
CA THR A 149 -18.38 27.70 -4.59
C THR A 149 -17.68 28.62 -3.59
N ASP A 150 -16.56 29.24 -3.98
CA ASP A 150 -15.83 30.19 -3.14
C ASP A 150 -16.62 31.50 -2.97
N ARG A 151 -16.70 31.96 -1.72
CA ARG A 151 -17.37 33.21 -1.34
C ARG A 151 -16.74 34.45 -1.95
N ARG A 152 -15.49 34.36 -2.41
CA ARG A 152 -14.77 35.46 -3.06
C ARG A 152 -14.83 35.41 -4.58
N THR A 153 -15.54 34.44 -5.16
CA THR A 153 -15.70 34.36 -6.60
C THR A 153 -16.51 35.55 -7.09
N VAL A 154 -15.92 36.32 -8.01
CA VAL A 154 -16.60 37.38 -8.74
C VAL A 154 -17.02 36.79 -10.08
N THR A 155 -18.32 36.65 -10.28
CA THR A 155 -18.90 36.30 -11.57
C THR A 155 -19.37 37.57 -12.26
N PHE A 156 -19.17 37.65 -13.58
CA PHE A 156 -19.74 38.73 -14.39
C PHE A 156 -21.01 38.17 -15.03
N ASP A 157 -22.15 38.76 -14.73
CA ASP A 157 -23.37 38.47 -15.47
C ASP A 157 -23.17 38.95 -16.91
N ASN A 158 -23.39 38.07 -17.89
CA ASN A 158 -23.39 38.47 -19.30
C ASN A 158 -24.54 39.45 -19.53
N ILE A 159 -24.20 40.71 -19.83
CA ILE A 159 -25.12 41.74 -20.34
C ILE A 159 -25.58 41.35 -21.74
#